data_AF-A0A4V6I096-F1
#
_entry.id   AF-A0A4V6I096-F1
#
_cell.length_a   1.000
_cell.length_b   1.000
_cell.length_c   1.000
_cell.angle_alpha   90.00
_cell.angle_beta   90.00
_cell.angle_gamma   90.00
#
_symmetry.space_group_name_H-M   'P 1'
#
loop_
_entity.id
_entity.type
_entity.pdbx_description
1 polymer ?
#
loop_
_entity_poly.entity_id
_entity_poly.type
_entity_poly.pdbx_seq_one_letter_code
_entity_poly.pdbx_strand_id
1 'polypeptide(L)'
;MIPYSKGKNVESYKKQVCIYGFSCEALKLFSKGLKTENEAIEDIEILRFLDMGFKIKMRETKIDSISVDVPDDVARVESFLKSQQE
;
A
#
# COMPACT_ATOMS: atom_id res chain seq x y z
N MET A 1 -8.69 -5.10 -1.17
CA MET A 1 -9.61 -4.87 -2.31
C MET A 1 -9.53 -3.45 -2.89
N ILE A 2 -9.29 -3.28 -4.20
CA ILE A 2 -9.72 -2.07 -4.93
C ILE A 2 -11.19 -2.30 -5.32
N PRO A 3 -12.11 -1.32 -5.18
CA PRO A 3 -13.48 -1.49 -5.63
C PRO A 3 -13.51 -1.90 -7.11
N TYR A 4 -13.98 -3.13 -7.38
CA TYR A 4 -14.15 -3.62 -8.74
C TYR A 4 -15.55 -3.22 -9.21
N SER A 5 -15.63 -2.41 -10.28
CA SER A 5 -16.93 -2.08 -10.87
C SER A 5 -17.46 -3.31 -11.60
N LYS A 6 -18.73 -3.66 -11.35
CA LYS A 6 -19.42 -4.72 -12.11
C LYS A 6 -19.75 -4.31 -13.56
N GLY A 7 -19.58 -3.03 -13.92
CA GLY A 7 -19.83 -2.51 -15.27
C GLY A 7 -18.60 -2.57 -16.17
N LYS A 8 -18.80 -2.74 -17.49
CA LYS A 8 -17.74 -2.77 -18.52
C LYS A 8 -16.96 -1.44 -18.71
N ASN A 9 -17.37 -0.37 -18.05
CA ASN A 9 -16.73 0.94 -18.12
C ASN A 9 -15.90 1.19 -16.86
N VAL A 10 -14.68 0.69 -16.83
CA VAL A 10 -13.68 1.15 -15.85
C VAL A 10 -12.47 1.67 -16.60
N GLU A 11 -12.41 2.99 -16.72
CA GLU A 11 -11.40 3.66 -17.53
C GLU A 11 -10.03 3.73 -16.83
N SER A 12 -9.96 3.58 -15.50
CA SER A 12 -8.68 3.52 -14.78
C SER A 12 -8.80 2.92 -13.38
N TYR A 13 -7.82 2.08 -13.02
CA TYR A 13 -7.61 1.60 -11.65
C TYR A 13 -6.34 2.21 -11.09
N LYS A 14 -6.34 2.49 -9.77
CA LYS A 14 -5.14 2.95 -9.06
C LYS A 14 -4.63 1.82 -8.17
N LYS A 15 -3.36 1.46 -8.35
CA LYS A 15 -2.66 0.55 -7.46
C LYS A 15 -2.31 1.30 -6.17
N GLN A 16 -2.64 0.71 -5.03
CA GLN A 16 -2.13 1.17 -3.74
C GLN A 16 -0.66 0.79 -3.63
N VAL A 17 0.18 1.76 -3.30
CA VAL A 17 1.57 1.53 -2.90
C VAL A 17 1.61 1.45 -1.38
N CYS A 18 2.24 0.42 -0.82
CA CYS A 18 2.26 0.13 0.62
C CYS A 18 3.24 1.03 1.39
N ILE A 19 3.12 2.35 1.21
CA ILE A 19 3.88 3.36 1.95
C ILE A 19 2.90 4.13 2.82
N TYR A 20 3.17 4.18 4.12
CA TYR A 20 2.26 4.74 5.10
C TYR A 20 2.96 5.79 5.97
N GLY A 21 2.23 6.86 6.29
CA GLY A 21 2.62 7.83 7.31
C GLY A 21 1.66 7.76 8.49
N PHE A 22 2.16 7.39 9.66
CA PHE A 22 1.37 7.29 10.88
C PHE A 22 1.86 8.29 11.94
N SER A 23 0.93 8.87 12.70
CA SER A 23 1.28 9.56 13.94
C SER A 23 1.58 8.54 15.04
N CYS A 24 2.34 8.96 16.06
CA CYS A 24 2.61 8.12 17.23
C CYS A 24 1.31 7.65 17.92
N GLU A 25 0.30 8.51 17.99
CA GLU A 25 -1.02 8.18 18.55
C GLU A 25 -1.75 7.13 17.72
N ALA A 26 -1.71 7.22 16.39
CA ALA A 26 -2.30 6.24 15.50
C ALA A 26 -1.67 4.86 15.67
N LEU A 27 -0.34 4.79 15.81
CA LEU A 27 0.37 3.53 16.10
C LEU A 27 0.00 2.94 17.46
N LYS A 28 -0.10 3.78 18.50
CA LYS A 28 -0.54 3.35 19.85
C LYS A 28 -1.97 2.84 19.86
N LEU A 29 -2.83 3.40 19.02
CA LEU A 29 -4.20 2.94 18.88
C LEU A 29 -4.25 1.59 18.14
N PHE A 30 -3.51 1.48 17.05
CA PHE A 30 -3.42 0.27 16.25
C PHE A 30 -2.95 -0.93 17.07
N SER A 31 -1.94 -0.74 17.94
CA SER A 31 -1.36 -1.81 18.75
C SER A 31 -2.28 -2.37 19.84
N LYS A 32 -3.32 -1.63 20.24
CA LYS A 32 -4.27 -2.05 21.30
C LYS A 32 -5.45 -2.85 20.76
N GLY A 33 -5.71 -2.79 19.45
CA GLY A 33 -6.86 -3.43 18.82
C GLY A 33 -6.60 -4.86 18.38
N LEU A 34 -7.64 -5.68 18.42
CA LEU A 34 -7.70 -6.94 17.66
C LEU A 34 -7.90 -6.62 16.17
N LYS A 35 -7.64 -7.61 15.29
CA LYS A 35 -7.99 -7.49 13.88
C LYS A 35 -9.50 -7.22 13.75
N THR A 36 -9.86 -6.22 12.96
CA THR A 36 -11.27 -5.94 12.65
C THR A 36 -11.77 -6.88 11.55
N GLU A 37 -13.08 -6.92 11.32
CA GLU A 37 -13.69 -7.86 10.38
C GLU A 37 -13.11 -7.73 8.97
N ASN A 38 -13.03 -6.51 8.42
CA ASN A 38 -12.51 -6.31 7.07
C ASN A 38 -11.01 -6.60 6.98
N GLU A 39 -10.24 -6.26 8.00
CA GLU A 39 -8.82 -6.64 8.07
C GLU A 39 -8.65 -8.17 8.12
N ALA A 40 -9.47 -8.89 8.88
CA ALA A 40 -9.35 -10.34 9.00
C ALA A 40 -9.71 -11.06 7.69
N ILE A 41 -10.68 -10.52 6.93
CA ILE A 41 -11.10 -11.09 5.64
C ILE A 41 -10.08 -10.80 4.54
N GLU A 42 -9.55 -9.57 4.48
CA GLU A 42 -8.69 -9.13 3.38
C GLU A 42 -7.19 -9.23 3.67
N ASP A 43 -6.82 -9.39 4.93
CA ASP A 43 -5.45 -9.32 5.45
C ASP A 43 -4.73 -8.00 5.07
N ILE A 44 -5.46 -6.88 5.17
CA ILE A 44 -4.97 -5.52 4.91
C ILE A 44 -5.11 -4.66 6.17
N GLU A 45 -4.00 -4.28 6.79
CA GLU A 45 -3.98 -3.65 8.12
C GLU A 45 -4.62 -2.26 8.15
N ILE A 46 -4.48 -1.48 7.07
CA ILE A 46 -5.03 -0.12 7.02
C ILE A 46 -6.56 -0.12 7.12
N LEU A 47 -7.24 -1.23 6.77
CA LEU A 47 -8.69 -1.36 6.89
C LEU A 47 -9.16 -1.25 8.35
N ARG A 48 -8.32 -1.62 9.33
CA ARG A 48 -8.62 -1.44 10.75
C ARG A 48 -8.98 0.00 11.09
N PHE A 49 -8.24 0.95 10.54
CA PHE A 49 -8.51 2.37 10.76
C PHE A 49 -9.85 2.80 10.16
N LEU A 50 -10.24 2.27 9.00
CA LEU A 50 -11.56 2.54 8.41
C LEU A 50 -12.68 1.99 9.29
N ASP A 51 -12.54 0.75 9.75
CA ASP A 51 -13.53 0.09 10.61
C ASP A 51 -13.71 0.81 11.95
N MET A 52 -12.63 1.42 12.46
CA MET A 52 -12.64 2.26 13.66
C MET A 52 -13.11 3.70 13.41
N GLY A 53 -13.54 4.04 12.18
CA GLY A 53 -14.09 5.35 11.82
C GLY A 53 -13.05 6.43 11.49
N PHE A 54 -11.78 6.08 11.35
CA PHE A 54 -10.73 7.02 10.94
C PHE A 54 -10.69 7.21 9.43
N LYS A 55 -10.30 8.41 9.00
CA LYS A 55 -10.09 8.73 7.60
C LYS A 55 -8.67 8.37 7.17
N ILE A 56 -8.54 7.59 6.10
CA ILE A 56 -7.25 7.38 5.42
C ILE A 56 -7.09 8.45 4.34
N LYS A 57 -5.95 9.14 4.34
CA LYS A 57 -5.58 10.08 3.28
C LYS A 57 -4.65 9.39 2.29
N MET A 58 -5.07 9.31 1.04
CA MET A 58 -4.26 8.79 -0.06
C MET A 58 -3.73 9.95 -0.93
N ARG A 59 -2.52 9.80 -1.47
CA ARG A 59 -1.91 10.73 -2.43
C ARG A 59 -1.35 9.95 -3.62
N GLU A 60 -1.50 10.53 -4.81
CA GLU A 60 -0.90 9.97 -6.01
C GLU A 60 0.60 10.22 -6.02
N THR A 61 1.35 9.22 -6.48
CA THR A 61 2.79 9.30 -6.69
C THR A 61 3.12 8.87 -8.11
N LYS A 62 4.16 9.47 -8.68
CA LYS A 62 4.68 9.15 -10.02
C LYS A 62 5.90 8.23 -9.98
N ILE A 63 6.29 7.80 -8.77
CA ILE A 63 7.51 7.01 -8.57
C ILE A 63 7.22 5.57 -8.97
N ASP A 64 8.00 5.07 -9.92
CA ASP A 64 8.09 3.64 -10.23
C ASP A 64 9.21 3.04 -9.37
N SER A 65 8.87 2.19 -8.42
CA SER A 65 9.81 1.60 -7.47
C SER A 65 10.11 0.17 -7.85
N ILE A 66 11.39 -0.20 -7.93
CA ILE A 66 11.79 -1.59 -8.14
C ILE A 66 11.71 -2.33 -6.81
N SER A 67 10.79 -3.30 -6.70
CA SER A 67 10.71 -4.21 -5.55
C SER A 67 11.75 -5.32 -5.70
N VAL A 68 12.32 -5.76 -4.57
CA VAL A 68 13.35 -6.82 -4.50
C VAL A 68 12.84 -7.87 -3.52
N ASP A 69 12.35 -8.98 -4.05
CA ASP A 69 11.78 -10.06 -3.23
C ASP A 69 12.61 -11.34 -3.35
N VAL A 70 13.26 -11.57 -4.50
CA VAL A 70 14.13 -12.72 -4.75
C VAL A 70 15.55 -12.28 -5.11
N PRO A 71 16.57 -13.14 -4.94
CA PRO A 71 17.96 -12.79 -5.27
C PRO A 71 18.15 -12.27 -6.70
N ASP A 72 17.38 -12.79 -7.66
CA ASP A 72 17.46 -12.40 -9.07
C ASP A 72 17.03 -10.93 -9.33
N ASP A 73 16.24 -10.32 -8.44
CA ASP A 73 15.82 -8.93 -8.59
C ASP A 73 16.99 -7.94 -8.36
N VAL A 74 18.05 -8.38 -7.67
CA VAL A 74 19.23 -7.54 -7.37
C VAL A 74 19.88 -7.03 -8.65
N ALA A 75 20.04 -7.90 -9.66
CA ALA A 75 20.64 -7.50 -10.94
C ALA A 75 19.86 -6.36 -11.62
N ARG A 76 18.53 -6.35 -11.50
CA ARG A 76 17.66 -5.29 -12.04
C ARG A 76 17.90 -3.96 -11.32
N VAL A 77 18.01 -3.99 -9.99
CA VAL A 77 18.30 -2.80 -9.20
C VAL A 77 19.71 -2.26 -9.47
N GLU A 78 20.71 -3.14 -9.58
CA GLU A 78 22.08 -2.72 -9.91
C GLU A 78 22.17 -2.04 -11.28
N SER A 79 21.51 -2.61 -12.31
CA SER A 79 21.42 -1.99 -13.63
C SER A 79 20.74 -0.62 -13.57
N PHE A 80 19.63 -0.52 -12.82
CA PHE A 80 18.93 0.74 -12.61
C PHE A 80 19.83 1.79 -11.94
N LEU A 81 20.51 1.44 -10.84
CA LEU A 81 21.38 2.37 -10.12
C LEU A 81 22.56 2.86 -10.97
N LYS A 82 23.17 1.99 -11.79
CA LYS A 82 24.23 2.38 -12.74
C LYS A 82 23.73 3.38 -13.78
N SER A 83 22.52 3.19 -14.30
CA SER A 83 21.91 4.10 -15.29
C SER A 83 21.55 5.49 -14.74
N GLN A 84 21.56 5.66 -13.41
CA GLN A 84 21.27 6.94 -12.75
C GLN A 84 22.54 7.68 -12.28
N GLN A 85 23.74 7.10 -12.47
CA GLN A 85 25.03 7.69 -12.10
C GLN A 85 25.77 8.35 -13.27
N GLU A 86 25.20 8.32 -14.48
CA GLU A 86 25.64 9.11 -15.64
C GLU A 86 24.86 10.44 -15.72
#